data_AF-A0A918XTT5-F1
#
_entry.id   AF-A0A918XTT5-F1
#
_cell.length_a   1.000
_cell.length_b   1.000
_cell.length_c   1.000
_cell.angle_alpha   90.00
_cell.angle_beta   90.00
_cell.angle_gamma   90.00
#
_symmetry.space_group_name_H-M   'P 1'
#
loop_
_entity.id
_entity.type
_entity.pdbx_description
1 polymer ?
#
loop_
_entity_poly.entity_id
_entity_poly.type
_entity_poly.pdbx_seq_one_letter_code
_entity_poly.pdbx_strand_id
1 'polypeptide(L)'
;MPPADRWDPLDLVQHLGHLFVVRVEAASSGDPAPDLRYTLIGTYLVDALGRDTTGRLVGDTFPEGHPVVSVYHRAIARRAPVRTHGRLDWVDKKYRSFESVLLPLAGADGRIAKFAGAAVYETSERPVVG
;
A
#
# COMPACT_ATOMS: atom_id res chain seq x y z
N MET A 1 12.39 0.73 -13.65
CA MET A 1 12.04 0.56 -12.22
C MET A 1 13.32 0.21 -11.47
N PRO A 2 13.51 0.69 -10.23
CA PRO A 2 14.66 0.32 -9.41
C PRO A 2 14.69 -1.19 -9.10
N PRO A 3 15.88 -1.80 -8.93
CA PRO A 3 16.01 -3.19 -8.48
C PRO A 3 15.47 -3.38 -7.05
N ALA A 4 14.77 -4.49 -6.82
CA ALA A 4 14.13 -4.80 -5.54
C ALA A 4 15.12 -5.22 -4.44
N ASP A 5 16.28 -5.75 -4.81
CA ASP A 5 17.37 -6.15 -3.90
C ASP A 5 18.18 -4.95 -3.37
N ARG A 6 18.07 -3.78 -4.01
CA ARG A 6 18.69 -2.52 -3.58
C ARG A 6 17.80 -1.65 -2.69
N TRP A 7 16.66 -2.18 -2.26
CA TRP A 7 15.74 -1.47 -1.37
C TRP A 7 15.37 -2.37 -0.20
N ASP A 8 15.75 -1.93 1.00
CA ASP A 8 15.38 -2.54 2.27
C ASP A 8 14.56 -1.52 3.09
N PRO A 9 13.35 -1.88 3.60
CA PRO A 9 12.61 -1.00 4.49
C PRO A 9 13.40 -0.61 5.75
N LEU A 10 14.37 -1.41 6.19
CA LEU A 10 15.20 -1.13 7.37
C LEU A 10 16.16 0.04 7.16
N ASP A 11 16.49 0.38 5.90
CA ASP A 11 17.25 1.61 5.57
C ASP A 11 16.46 2.88 5.94
N LEU A 12 15.14 2.75 6.16
CA LEU A 12 14.20 3.82 6.50
C LEU A 12 13.58 3.59 7.88
N VAL A 13 14.36 3.07 8.85
CA VAL A 13 13.88 2.69 10.20
C VAL A 13 12.98 3.72 10.87
N GLN A 14 13.34 5.01 10.79
CA GLN A 14 12.59 6.13 11.38
C GLN A 14 11.19 6.35 10.75
N HIS A 15 10.95 5.77 9.58
CA HIS A 15 9.69 5.87 8.84
C HIS A 15 8.92 4.55 8.77
N LEU A 16 9.43 3.46 9.35
CA LEU A 16 8.81 2.12 9.25
C LEU A 16 7.33 2.11 9.63
N GLY A 17 6.92 2.92 10.60
CA GLY A 17 5.52 3.06 11.00
C GLY A 17 4.57 3.51 9.88
N HIS A 18 5.09 4.19 8.85
CA HIS A 18 4.34 4.68 7.69
C HIS A 18 4.51 3.81 6.43
N LEU A 19 5.37 2.79 6.48
CA LEU A 19 5.70 1.97 5.32
C LEU A 19 4.80 0.75 5.20
N PHE A 20 4.66 0.25 3.99
CA PHE A 20 4.14 -1.08 3.72
C PHE A 20 4.91 -1.72 2.58
N VAL A 21 4.99 -3.05 2.60
CA VAL A 21 5.61 -3.83 1.51
C VAL A 21 4.63 -4.87 1.03
N VAL A 22 4.49 -4.96 -0.29
CA VAL A 22 3.63 -5.96 -0.94
C VAL A 22 4.49 -6.79 -1.90
N ARG A 23 4.52 -8.10 -1.69
CA ARG A 23 5.16 -9.04 -2.61
C ARG A 23 4.20 -9.41 -3.73
N VAL A 24 4.73 -9.50 -4.95
CA VAL A 24 4.02 -10.06 -6.09
C VAL A 24 4.25 -11.57 -6.09
N GLU A 25 3.19 -12.34 -6.02
CA GLU A 25 3.19 -13.80 -6.08
C GLU A 25 2.68 -14.25 -7.47
N ALA A 26 3.00 -15.48 -7.84
CA ALA A 26 2.41 -16.07 -9.04
C ALA A 26 0.89 -16.12 -8.88
N ALA A 27 0.16 -15.83 -9.96
CA ALA A 27 -1.28 -15.91 -9.95
C ALA A 27 -1.75 -17.32 -9.57
N SER A 28 -2.73 -17.40 -8.69
CA SER A 28 -3.49 -18.63 -8.45
C SER A 28 -4.12 -19.12 -9.78
N SER A 29 -4.19 -20.45 -9.95
CA SER A 29 -4.63 -21.05 -11.21
C SER A 29 -6.02 -20.54 -11.64
N GLY A 30 -6.07 -19.80 -12.74
CA GLY A 30 -7.31 -19.29 -13.33
C GLY A 30 -7.47 -17.75 -13.34
N ASP A 31 -6.65 -17.00 -12.60
CA ASP A 31 -6.67 -15.53 -12.61
C ASP A 31 -5.54 -14.95 -13.49
N PRO A 32 -5.82 -14.01 -14.42
CA PRO A 32 -4.77 -13.30 -15.16
C PRO A 32 -3.96 -12.31 -14.29
N ALA A 33 -4.47 -11.86 -13.15
CA ALA A 33 -3.78 -10.93 -12.25
C ALA A 33 -2.92 -11.68 -11.20
N PRO A 34 -1.73 -11.16 -10.85
CA PRO A 34 -0.90 -11.78 -9.83
C PRO A 34 -1.49 -11.58 -8.43
N ASP A 35 -1.27 -12.55 -7.56
CA ASP A 35 -1.57 -12.41 -6.14
C ASP A 35 -0.61 -11.41 -5.48
N LEU A 36 -1.14 -10.59 -4.58
CA LEU A 36 -0.41 -9.51 -3.92
C LEU A 36 -0.47 -9.70 -2.42
N ARG A 37 0.65 -9.98 -1.76
CA ARG A 37 0.69 -10.26 -0.31
C ARG A 37 1.39 -9.16 0.45
N TYR A 38 0.77 -8.64 1.51
CA TYR A 38 1.44 -7.75 2.45
C TYR A 38 2.50 -8.51 3.25
N THR A 39 3.76 -8.06 3.18
CA THR A 39 4.88 -8.64 3.96
C THR A 39 5.35 -7.72 5.07
N LEU A 40 4.93 -6.44 5.04
CA LEU A 40 5.17 -5.45 6.08
C LEU A 40 4.01 -4.46 6.06
N ILE A 41 3.50 -4.11 7.24
CA ILE A 41 2.63 -2.96 7.48
C ILE A 41 3.18 -2.22 8.69
N GLY A 42 3.42 -0.92 8.54
CA GLY A 42 3.85 -0.05 9.62
C GLY A 42 2.77 0.17 10.67
N THR A 43 3.19 0.30 11.93
CA THR A 43 2.28 0.45 13.08
C THR A 43 1.35 1.65 12.98
N TYR A 44 1.81 2.80 12.47
CA TYR A 44 0.94 3.97 12.29
C TYR A 44 -0.14 3.75 11.23
N LEU A 45 0.13 2.89 10.22
CA LEU A 45 -0.91 2.46 9.29
C LEU A 45 -1.92 1.53 9.97
N VAL A 46 -1.46 0.61 10.81
CA VAL A 46 -2.35 -0.25 11.62
C VAL A 46 -3.24 0.59 12.52
N ASP A 47 -2.68 1.58 13.22
CA ASP A 47 -3.42 2.47 14.11
C ASP A 47 -4.46 3.30 13.33
N ALA A 48 -4.09 3.81 12.16
CA ALA A 48 -4.99 4.59 11.32
C ALA A 48 -6.12 3.72 10.74
N LEU A 49 -5.80 2.53 10.22
CA LEU A 49 -6.76 1.65 9.54
C LEU A 49 -7.53 0.73 10.50
N GLY A 50 -7.05 0.56 11.73
CA GLY A 50 -7.64 -0.32 12.75
C GLY A 50 -7.48 -1.81 12.47
N ARG A 51 -6.55 -2.20 11.59
CA ARG A 51 -6.30 -3.61 11.25
C ARG A 51 -4.85 -3.83 10.84
N ASP A 52 -4.30 -4.96 11.27
CA ASP A 52 -3.04 -5.48 10.75
C ASP A 52 -3.33 -6.42 9.57
N THR A 53 -2.80 -6.08 8.41
CA THR A 53 -2.97 -6.84 7.16
C THR A 53 -1.72 -7.63 6.79
N THR A 54 -0.69 -7.66 7.64
CA THR A 54 0.53 -8.43 7.41
C THR A 54 0.20 -9.91 7.16
N GLY A 55 0.80 -10.47 6.11
CA GLY A 55 0.56 -11.84 5.66
C GLY A 55 -0.69 -12.02 4.79
N ARG A 56 -1.62 -11.06 4.76
CA ARG A 56 -2.87 -11.16 3.98
C ARG A 56 -2.68 -10.80 2.51
N LEU A 57 -3.52 -11.38 1.64
CA LEU A 57 -3.62 -10.94 0.26
C LEU A 57 -4.38 -9.60 0.18
N VAL A 58 -3.99 -8.77 -0.79
CA VAL A 58 -4.69 -7.52 -1.11
C VAL A 58 -6.15 -7.82 -1.48
N GLY A 59 -6.38 -8.88 -2.28
CA GLY A 59 -7.72 -9.31 -2.68
C GLY A 59 -8.62 -9.76 -1.53
N ASP A 60 -8.05 -10.38 -0.49
CA ASP A 60 -8.80 -10.75 0.72
C ASP A 60 -9.08 -9.53 1.63
N THR A 61 -8.26 -8.49 1.50
CA THR A 61 -8.27 -7.31 2.38
C THR A 61 -9.21 -6.23 1.87
N PHE A 62 -9.41 -6.16 0.55
CA PHE A 62 -10.22 -5.16 -0.12
C PHE A 62 -11.13 -5.83 -1.15
N PRO A 63 -12.43 -5.53 -1.16
CA PRO A 63 -13.33 -6.08 -2.15
C PRO A 63 -12.94 -5.63 -3.57
N GLU A 64 -13.39 -6.38 -4.57
CA GLU A 64 -13.23 -6.00 -5.97
C GLU A 64 -13.79 -4.58 -6.22
N GLY A 65 -13.12 -3.82 -7.08
CA GLY A 65 -13.48 -2.43 -7.37
C GLY A 65 -13.07 -1.41 -6.31
N HIS A 66 -12.53 -1.85 -5.16
CA HIS A 66 -12.04 -0.92 -4.14
C HIS A 66 -10.89 -0.05 -4.69
N PRO A 67 -10.85 1.27 -4.41
CA PRO A 67 -9.85 2.19 -4.99
C PRO A 67 -8.40 1.75 -4.80
N VAL A 68 -8.08 1.11 -3.67
CA VAL A 68 -6.74 0.56 -3.39
C VAL A 68 -6.32 -0.50 -4.42
N VAL A 69 -7.23 -1.38 -4.83
CA VAL A 69 -6.96 -2.41 -5.84
C VAL A 69 -6.61 -1.77 -7.19
N SER A 70 -7.36 -0.73 -7.57
CA SER A 70 -7.10 0.07 -8.78
C SER A 70 -5.72 0.75 -8.78
N VAL A 71 -5.18 1.11 -7.61
CA VAL A 71 -3.82 1.67 -7.48
C VAL A 71 -2.77 0.63 -7.86
N TYR A 72 -2.89 -0.61 -7.38
CA TYR A 72 -1.99 -1.69 -7.75
C TYR A 72 -2.07 -2.02 -9.24
N HIS A 73 -3.28 -2.15 -9.80
CA HIS A 73 -3.42 -2.37 -11.24
C HIS A 73 -2.79 -1.26 -12.07
N ARG A 74 -2.96 0.01 -11.66
CA ARG A 74 -2.34 1.14 -12.33
C ARG A 74 -0.81 1.08 -12.25
N ALA A 75 -0.25 0.71 -11.11
CA ALA A 75 1.20 0.57 -10.94
C ALA A 75 1.76 -0.61 -11.77
N ILE A 76 1.04 -1.73 -11.84
CA ILE A 76 1.38 -2.89 -12.66
C ILE A 76 1.38 -2.52 -14.14
N ALA A 77 0.27 -1.93 -14.62
CA ALA A 77 0.10 -1.58 -16.03
C ALA A 77 1.12 -0.55 -16.50
N ARG A 78 1.40 0.47 -15.68
CA ARG A 78 2.31 1.57 -16.04
C ARG A 78 3.78 1.26 -15.75
N ARG A 79 4.07 0.30 -14.88
CA ARG A 79 5.43 -0.01 -14.38
C ARG A 79 6.13 1.25 -13.84
N ALA A 80 5.37 2.09 -13.16
CA ALA A 80 5.78 3.40 -12.69
C ALA A 80 5.22 3.72 -11.30
N PRO A 81 5.90 4.59 -10.52
CA PRO A 81 5.38 5.11 -9.26
C PRO A 81 3.96 5.67 -9.39
N VAL A 82 3.13 5.38 -8.40
CA VAL A 82 1.77 5.91 -8.31
C VAL A 82 1.62 6.65 -6.99
N ARG A 83 1.32 7.94 -7.08
CA ARG A 83 0.85 8.76 -5.95
C ARG A 83 -0.68 8.74 -5.90
N THR A 84 -1.23 8.67 -4.70
CA THR A 84 -2.65 8.88 -4.43
C THR A 84 -2.84 9.78 -3.23
N HIS A 85 -3.92 10.54 -3.25
CA HIS A 85 -4.36 11.34 -2.11
C HIS A 85 -5.87 11.48 -2.17
N GLY A 86 -6.49 11.81 -1.05
CA GLY A 86 -7.93 12.00 -1.00
C GLY A 86 -8.43 12.16 0.42
N ARG A 87 -9.76 12.14 0.54
CA ARG A 87 -10.45 12.14 1.82
C ARG A 87 -10.93 10.74 2.17
N LEU A 88 -10.81 10.38 3.44
CA LEU A 88 -11.37 9.14 3.98
C LEU A 88 -12.79 9.41 4.46
N ASP A 89 -13.75 9.51 3.54
CA ASP A 89 -15.15 9.69 3.94
C ASP A 89 -15.83 8.36 4.38
N TRP A 90 -15.06 7.26 4.45
CA TRP A 90 -15.54 5.88 4.67
C TRP A 90 -14.97 5.19 5.93
N VAL A 91 -14.11 5.87 6.70
CA VAL A 91 -13.54 5.34 7.95
C VAL A 91 -14.12 6.12 9.10
N ASP A 92 -14.76 5.44 10.06
CA ASP A 92 -15.42 6.03 11.24
C ASP A 92 -14.41 6.62 12.28
N LYS A 93 -13.17 6.89 11.85
CA LYS A 93 -12.08 7.45 12.64
C LYS A 93 -11.86 8.92 12.28
N LYS A 94 -11.26 9.68 13.20
CA LYS A 94 -11.00 11.14 13.07
C LYS A 94 -10.12 11.57 11.87
N TYR A 95 -9.68 10.67 11.00
CA TYR A 95 -8.82 10.96 9.86
C TYR A 95 -9.62 11.55 8.69
N ARG A 96 -9.20 12.71 8.18
CA ARG A 96 -9.93 13.41 7.10
C ARG A 96 -9.22 13.36 5.76
N SER A 97 -7.91 13.24 5.74
CA SER A 97 -7.09 13.19 4.53
C SER A 97 -6.07 12.08 4.60
N PHE A 98 -5.70 11.56 3.43
CA PHE A 98 -4.57 10.67 3.28
C PHE A 98 -3.75 11.06 2.06
N GLU A 99 -2.48 10.71 2.12
CA GLU A 99 -1.58 10.69 0.98
C GLU A 99 -0.77 9.39 1.01
N SER A 100 -0.54 8.80 -0.16
CA SER A 100 0.27 7.62 -0.29
C SER A 100 1.05 7.58 -1.60
N VAL A 101 2.15 6.84 -1.57
CA VAL A 101 2.96 6.52 -2.74
C VAL A 101 3.15 5.01 -2.81
N LEU A 102 3.07 4.47 -4.02
CA LEU A 102 3.34 3.07 -4.33
C LEU A 102 4.43 3.00 -5.39
N LEU A 103 5.55 2.37 -5.04
CA LEU A 103 6.75 2.27 -5.87
C LEU A 103 6.94 0.83 -6.32
N PRO A 104 6.82 0.52 -7.63
CA PRO A 104 7.12 -0.81 -8.13
C PRO A 104 8.63 -1.03 -8.20
N LEU A 105 9.07 -2.18 -7.67
CA LEU A 105 10.47 -2.59 -7.66
C LEU A 105 10.65 -3.86 -8.50
N ALA A 106 11.70 -3.87 -9.33
CA ALA A 106 11.96 -4.93 -10.29
C ALA A 106 12.74 -6.10 -9.67
N GLY A 107 12.34 -7.33 -9.97
CA GLY A 107 13.15 -8.52 -9.75
C GLY A 107 14.27 -8.65 -10.79
N ALA A 108 15.11 -9.67 -10.64
CA ALA A 108 16.21 -9.96 -11.56
C ALA A 108 15.74 -10.25 -13.01
N ASP A 109 14.50 -10.73 -13.16
CA ASP A 109 13.86 -10.99 -14.45
C ASP A 109 13.23 -9.73 -15.09
N GLY A 110 13.39 -8.56 -14.44
CA GLY A 110 12.80 -7.31 -14.86
C GLY A 110 11.29 -7.21 -14.63
N ARG A 111 10.62 -8.22 -14.07
CA ARG A 111 9.21 -8.12 -13.66
C ARG A 111 9.09 -7.40 -12.33
N ILE A 112 7.89 -6.93 -11.98
CA ILE A 112 7.65 -6.36 -10.66
C ILE A 112 7.69 -7.50 -9.65
N ALA A 113 8.62 -7.43 -8.70
CA ALA A 113 8.77 -8.44 -7.65
C ALA A 113 8.09 -8.02 -6.35
N LYS A 114 8.13 -6.73 -6.04
CA LYS A 114 7.46 -6.15 -4.86
C LYS A 114 7.10 -4.69 -5.10
N PHE A 115 6.19 -4.18 -4.28
CA PHE A 115 5.93 -2.77 -4.12
C PHE A 115 6.45 -2.30 -2.77
N ALA A 116 7.14 -1.17 -2.77
CA ALA A 116 7.40 -0.37 -1.59
C ALA A 116 6.35 0.73 -1.51
N GLY A 117 5.65 0.83 -0.39
CA GLY A 117 4.60 1.80 -0.18
C GLY A 117 4.86 2.64 1.06
N ALA A 118 4.38 3.88 1.04
CA ALA A 118 4.29 4.72 2.21
C ALA A 118 2.92 5.43 2.22
N ALA A 119 2.35 5.62 3.40
CA ALA A 119 1.13 6.39 3.55
C ALA A 119 1.14 7.22 4.84
N VAL A 120 0.51 8.38 4.76
CA VAL A 120 0.26 9.26 5.90
C VAL A 120 -1.23 9.56 5.97
N TYR A 121 -1.74 9.63 7.20
CA TYR A 121 -3.13 9.94 7.50
C TYR A 121 -3.16 11.12 8.45
N GLU A 122 -3.91 12.15 8.08
CA GLU A 122 -4.05 13.35 8.91
C GLU A 122 -5.40 13.31 9.63
N THR A 123 -5.34 13.39 10.95
CA THR A 123 -6.51 13.69 11.78
C THR A 123 -6.71 15.19 11.79
N SER A 124 -7.91 15.67 11.47
CA SER A 124 -8.25 17.07 11.75
C SER A 124 -9.06 17.13 13.03
N GLU A 125 -8.45 17.58 14.12
CA GLU A 125 -9.20 18.19 15.22
C GLU A 125 -9.54 19.62 14.79
N ARG A 126 -10.64 19.81 14.06
CA ARG A 126 -11.32 21.10 14.18
C ARG A 126 -12.22 20.98 15.40
N PRO A 127 -12.06 21.82 16.43
CA PRO A 127 -13.13 22.03 17.39
C PRO A 127 -14.37 22.38 16.58
N VAL A 128 -15.49 21.73 16.88
CA VAL A 128 -16.79 22.33 16.57
C VAL A 128 -16.83 23.59 17.42
N VAL A 129 -16.44 24.72 16.83
CA VAL A 129 -16.79 26.03 17.40
C VAL A 129 -18.31 26.08 17.26
N GLY A 130 -18.97 26.18 18.42
CA GLY A 130 -20.42 26.04 18.57
C GLY A 130 -21.25 27.09 17.87
#